data_AF-E1YKZ1-F1
#
_entry.id   AF-E1YKZ1-F1
#
_cell.length_a   1.000
_cell.length_b   1.000
_cell.length_c   1.000
_cell.angle_alpha   90.00
_cell.angle_beta   90.00
_cell.angle_gamma   90.00
#
_symmetry.space_group_name_H-M   'P 1'
#
loop_
_entity.id
_entity.type
_entity.pdbx_description
1 polymer ?
#
loop_
_entity_poly.entity_id
_entity_poly.type
_entity_poly.pdbx_seq_one_letter_code
_entity_poly.pdbx_strand_id
1 'polypeptide(L)'
;MKPILKYIPQLKDIDPGLLRVICLAVILAIILAGFWPFNILPENKVKWLINKNGISFYGQAIVFSSGLLKEKNESLFPDGSISMELRLKPKNKPGDISHIVDFYDGKLPGVVTVGQWRSHLILLSRTGDPAQFKRGAPYKQRGLSNALVDNQDVFLTITSDKKGSAVYINGMQAKAYPGFSLLSEYKDQPFLIVVGNSPTGQGFWEGELMGLAMYNQVLTPEQIAENYQLWMQENIALLKGNSGLLCLYPFDEKKGSIIRNHADSGYSLIIPEIFRPVQRIFLEPPWREKKWNLSYLRDVIINLTGFIPFGFFIVAFLVKKRRFGLNTACFIVIISGFVFSLSIELTQAYLPARCSQLSDLILNTFSTAIGVILVHKFVSS
;
A
#
# COMPACT_ATOMS: atom_id res chain seq x y z
N MET A 1 -10.56 -22.01 37.56
CA MET A 1 -10.34 -23.40 37.06
C MET A 1 -11.42 -24.40 37.49
N LYS A 2 -11.90 -24.40 38.75
CA LYS A 2 -12.98 -25.31 39.22
C LYS A 2 -14.34 -25.26 38.47
N PRO A 3 -14.82 -24.12 37.92
CA PRO A 3 -16.13 -24.08 37.25
C PRO A 3 -16.19 -24.86 35.93
N ILE A 4 -15.04 -24.97 35.24
CA ILE A 4 -14.94 -25.62 33.92
C ILE A 4 -14.89 -27.16 34.07
N LEU A 5 -14.35 -27.65 35.19
CA LEU A 5 -14.25 -29.09 35.48
C LEU A 5 -15.61 -29.80 35.57
N LYS A 6 -16.71 -29.08 35.89
CA LYS A 6 -18.06 -29.66 36.00
C LYS A 6 -18.64 -30.13 34.66
N TYR A 7 -18.17 -29.56 33.54
CA TYR A 7 -18.66 -29.87 32.19
C TYR A 7 -17.86 -31.01 31.52
N ILE A 8 -16.85 -31.57 32.19
CA ILE A 8 -15.97 -32.64 31.67
C ILE A 8 -16.72 -33.92 31.25
N PRO A 9 -17.71 -34.43 32.01
CA PRO A 9 -18.47 -35.62 31.59
C PRO A 9 -19.28 -35.37 30.30
N GLN A 10 -19.74 -34.15 30.08
CA GLN A 10 -20.64 -33.83 28.96
C GLN A 10 -19.94 -33.94 27.60
N LEU A 11 -18.63 -33.68 27.51
CA LEU A 11 -17.83 -33.89 26.29
C LEU A 11 -17.66 -35.38 25.94
N LYS A 12 -17.61 -36.26 26.95
CA LYS A 12 -17.55 -37.73 26.75
C LYS A 12 -18.84 -38.29 26.17
N ASP A 13 -19.95 -37.56 26.25
CA ASP A 13 -21.27 -37.97 25.72
C ASP A 13 -21.66 -37.26 24.42
N ILE A 14 -20.86 -36.29 23.93
CA ILE A 14 -21.19 -35.59 22.67
C ILE A 14 -21.14 -36.57 21.49
N ASP A 15 -22.23 -36.56 20.73
CA ASP A 15 -22.38 -37.30 19.48
C ASP A 15 -21.31 -36.87 18.44
N PRO A 16 -20.59 -37.82 17.81
CA PRO A 16 -19.62 -37.49 16.76
C PRO A 16 -20.20 -36.75 15.55
N GLY A 17 -21.50 -36.87 15.28
CA GLY A 17 -22.20 -36.10 14.25
C GLY A 17 -22.30 -34.63 14.63
N LEU A 18 -22.68 -34.32 15.88
CA LEU A 18 -22.69 -32.95 16.39
C LEU A 18 -21.29 -32.31 16.34
N LEU A 19 -20.24 -33.03 16.76
CA LEU A 19 -18.85 -32.53 16.66
C LEU A 19 -18.45 -32.22 15.21
N ARG A 20 -18.87 -33.06 14.25
CA ARG A 20 -18.63 -32.80 12.82
C ARG A 20 -19.27 -31.49 12.38
N VAL A 21 -20.52 -31.24 12.77
CA VAL A 21 -21.24 -30.00 12.43
C VAL A 21 -20.53 -28.79 13.03
N ILE A 22 -20.10 -28.87 14.30
CA ILE A 22 -19.33 -27.79 14.95
C ILE A 22 -18.02 -27.53 14.22
N CYS A 23 -17.25 -28.56 13.86
CA CYS A 23 -16.01 -28.39 13.08
C CYS A 23 -16.26 -27.69 11.74
N LEU A 24 -17.31 -28.08 11.01
CA LEU A 24 -17.67 -27.45 9.75
C LEU A 24 -18.07 -25.98 9.95
N ALA A 25 -18.83 -25.67 10.99
CA ALA A 25 -19.23 -24.31 11.31
C ALA A 25 -18.03 -23.43 11.69
N VAL A 26 -17.07 -23.96 12.46
CA VAL A 26 -15.82 -23.26 12.80
C VAL A 26 -14.99 -22.96 11.55
N ILE A 27 -14.79 -23.95 10.67
CA ILE A 27 -14.05 -23.77 9.42
C ILE A 27 -14.75 -22.71 8.55
N LEU A 28 -16.07 -22.79 8.41
CA LEU A 28 -16.84 -21.83 7.63
C LEU A 28 -16.73 -20.41 8.22
N ALA A 29 -16.82 -20.26 9.55
CA ALA A 29 -16.67 -18.97 10.21
C ALA A 29 -15.28 -18.35 9.97
N ILE A 30 -14.22 -19.15 10.01
CA ILE A 30 -12.85 -18.70 9.72
C ILE A 30 -12.73 -18.24 8.25
N ILE A 31 -13.27 -19.01 7.30
CA ILE A 31 -13.28 -18.64 5.87
C ILE A 31 -14.05 -17.33 5.66
N LEU A 32 -15.25 -17.22 6.23
CA LEU A 32 -16.08 -16.02 6.13
C LEU A 32 -15.36 -14.80 6.71
N ALA A 33 -14.75 -14.92 7.90
CA ALA A 33 -14.02 -13.83 8.53
C ALA A 33 -12.76 -13.43 7.74
N GLY A 34 -11.99 -14.42 7.27
CA GLY A 34 -10.76 -14.20 6.52
C GLY A 34 -11.00 -13.52 5.17
N PHE A 35 -12.04 -13.91 4.45
CA PHE A 35 -12.28 -13.40 3.10
C PHE A 35 -13.28 -12.25 3.01
N TRP A 36 -14.06 -11.95 4.06
CA TRP A 36 -14.90 -10.76 4.10
C TRP A 36 -14.08 -9.49 3.77
N PRO A 37 -14.60 -8.50 3.02
CA PRO A 37 -15.93 -8.39 2.42
C PRO A 37 -16.07 -9.08 1.04
N PHE A 38 -15.22 -10.05 0.69
CA PHE A 38 -15.25 -10.80 -0.58
C PHE A 38 -15.16 -9.92 -1.83
N ASN A 39 -14.54 -8.74 -1.70
CA ASN A 39 -14.40 -7.81 -2.81
C ASN A 39 -13.16 -8.16 -3.65
N ILE A 40 -13.31 -9.11 -4.57
CA ILE A 40 -12.23 -9.66 -5.40
C ILE A 40 -11.83 -8.69 -6.51
N LEU A 41 -12.80 -8.00 -7.10
CA LEU A 41 -12.60 -7.06 -8.22
C LEU A 41 -13.14 -5.67 -7.84
N PRO A 42 -12.51 -4.99 -6.88
CA PRO A 42 -12.93 -3.65 -6.50
C PRO A 42 -12.82 -2.68 -7.68
N GLU A 43 -13.84 -1.85 -7.85
CA GLU A 43 -13.78 -0.71 -8.77
C GLU A 43 -12.64 0.23 -8.36
N ASN A 44 -11.90 0.73 -9.35
CA ASN A 44 -10.95 1.80 -9.11
C ASN A 44 -11.66 3.11 -8.84
N LYS A 45 -11.47 3.66 -7.64
CA LYS A 45 -12.21 4.83 -7.15
C LYS A 45 -11.68 6.17 -7.65
N VAL A 46 -10.86 6.18 -8.69
CA VAL A 46 -10.46 7.42 -9.37
C VAL A 46 -11.68 8.00 -10.08
N LYS A 47 -11.99 9.27 -9.82
CA LYS A 47 -13.10 9.96 -10.48
C LYS A 47 -12.65 11.27 -11.11
N TRP A 48 -13.06 11.51 -12.34
CA TRP A 48 -12.92 12.82 -12.99
C TRP A 48 -13.68 13.90 -12.20
N LEU A 49 -13.08 15.09 -12.10
CA LEU A 49 -13.71 16.21 -11.43
C LEU A 49 -14.85 16.77 -12.28
N ILE A 50 -15.91 17.21 -11.60
CA ILE A 50 -17.06 17.84 -12.25
C ILE A 50 -16.73 19.32 -12.45
N ASN A 51 -16.96 19.83 -13.67
CA ASN A 51 -16.82 21.24 -14.07
C ASN A 51 -15.40 21.84 -14.03
N LYS A 52 -14.34 21.03 -13.84
CA LYS A 52 -12.94 21.47 -13.94
C LYS A 52 -12.04 20.32 -14.37
N ASN A 53 -10.85 20.64 -14.87
CA ASN A 53 -9.84 19.63 -15.22
C ASN A 53 -9.27 19.00 -13.94
N GLY A 54 -9.00 17.70 -13.99
CA GLY A 54 -8.46 16.95 -12.87
C GLY A 54 -9.21 15.67 -12.53
N ILE A 55 -8.61 14.92 -11.61
CA ILE A 55 -9.11 13.66 -11.07
C ILE A 55 -9.03 13.68 -9.54
N SER A 56 -9.89 12.90 -8.90
CA SER A 56 -9.95 12.72 -7.45
C SER A 56 -9.58 11.30 -7.05
N PHE A 57 -8.93 11.19 -5.90
CA PHE A 57 -8.46 9.94 -5.32
C PHE A 57 -9.09 9.72 -3.94
N TYR A 58 -9.51 8.49 -3.68
CA TYR A 58 -10.01 8.05 -2.38
C TYR A 58 -9.86 6.52 -2.22
N GLY A 59 -9.24 6.07 -1.14
CA GLY A 59 -9.11 4.65 -0.81
C GLY A 59 -8.46 3.83 -1.95
N GLN A 60 -9.23 2.93 -2.55
CA GLN A 60 -8.79 2.09 -3.68
C GLN A 60 -8.79 2.87 -5.00
N ALA A 61 -8.06 3.97 -5.05
CA ALA A 61 -7.85 4.80 -6.23
C ALA A 61 -6.38 4.69 -6.66
N ILE A 62 -6.10 4.37 -7.92
CA ILE A 62 -4.72 4.29 -8.45
C ILE A 62 -4.68 4.65 -9.93
N VAL A 63 -3.61 5.32 -10.34
CA VAL A 63 -3.28 5.59 -11.74
C VAL A 63 -1.84 5.18 -11.98
N PHE A 64 -1.51 4.67 -13.16
CA PHE A 64 -0.13 4.37 -13.51
C PHE A 64 0.19 4.65 -14.98
N SER A 65 1.46 4.88 -15.30
CA SER A 65 1.89 5.10 -16.69
C SER A 65 1.69 3.86 -17.57
N SER A 66 1.41 4.06 -18.86
CA SER A 66 1.15 2.99 -19.83
C SER A 66 2.35 2.07 -20.09
N GLY A 67 3.53 2.48 -19.63
CA GLY A 67 4.75 1.70 -19.64
C GLY A 67 5.79 2.29 -18.70
N LEU A 68 6.96 1.64 -18.65
CA LEU A 68 8.12 2.18 -17.96
C LEU A 68 8.66 3.37 -18.75
N LEU A 69 8.82 4.51 -18.08
CA LEU A 69 9.50 5.66 -18.63
C LEU A 69 10.93 5.28 -18.96
N LYS A 70 11.24 5.32 -20.26
CA LYS A 70 12.58 5.15 -20.79
C LYS A 70 12.74 6.01 -22.03
N GLU A 71 13.94 6.55 -22.21
CA GLU A 71 14.37 7.13 -23.46
C GLU A 71 15.13 6.06 -24.27
N LYS A 72 15.04 6.12 -25.61
CA LYS A 72 15.58 5.03 -26.45
C LYS A 72 17.11 4.98 -26.46
N ASN A 73 17.78 6.12 -26.32
CA ASN A 73 19.22 6.25 -26.59
C ASN A 73 20.01 7.10 -25.56
N GLU A 74 19.36 7.72 -24.57
CA GLU A 74 20.03 8.61 -23.59
C GLU A 74 19.51 8.37 -22.16
N SER A 75 20.24 8.91 -21.17
CA SER A 75 19.82 8.91 -19.77
C SER A 75 18.62 9.86 -19.62
N LEU A 76 17.47 9.31 -19.20
CA LEU A 76 16.21 10.06 -19.07
C LEU A 76 16.33 11.24 -18.08
N PHE A 77 17.25 11.15 -17.11
CA PHE A 77 17.56 12.22 -16.15
C PHE A 77 19.06 12.47 -16.11
N PRO A 78 19.61 13.30 -17.02
CA PRO A 78 21.02 13.65 -17.03
C PRO A 78 21.46 14.18 -15.65
N ASP A 79 22.56 13.64 -15.11
CA ASP A 79 23.03 13.94 -13.75
C ASP A 79 22.01 13.69 -12.61
N GLY A 80 20.95 12.94 -12.86
CA GLY A 80 19.83 12.77 -11.93
C GLY A 80 18.98 14.04 -11.76
N SER A 81 19.04 14.95 -12.75
CA SER A 81 18.31 16.21 -12.75
C SER A 81 16.84 15.99 -13.08
N ILE A 82 15.95 16.46 -12.22
CA ILE A 82 14.51 16.33 -12.40
C ILE A 82 13.79 17.55 -11.81
N SER A 83 12.74 18.01 -12.49
CA SER A 83 11.73 18.87 -11.88
C SER A 83 10.36 18.23 -12.03
N MET A 84 9.54 18.30 -10.98
CA MET A 84 8.15 17.84 -10.99
C MET A 84 7.25 18.98 -10.56
N GLU A 85 6.20 19.23 -11.32
CA GLU A 85 5.17 20.22 -11.02
C GLU A 85 3.84 19.50 -10.80
N LEU A 86 3.16 19.81 -9.70
CA LEU A 86 1.86 19.25 -9.35
C LEU A 86 0.90 20.35 -8.95
N ARG A 87 -0.28 20.39 -9.58
CA ARG A 87 -1.42 21.19 -9.12
C ARG A 87 -2.37 20.27 -8.38
N LEU A 88 -2.49 20.41 -7.07
CA LEU A 88 -3.26 19.48 -6.24
C LEU A 88 -4.05 20.17 -5.13
N LYS A 89 -5.00 19.43 -4.56
CA LYS A 89 -5.82 19.84 -3.42
C LYS A 89 -5.99 18.66 -2.47
N PRO A 90 -5.29 18.63 -1.31
CA PRO A 90 -5.49 17.61 -0.30
C PRO A 90 -6.91 17.64 0.27
N LYS A 91 -7.46 16.48 0.64
CA LYS A 91 -8.82 16.36 1.22
C LYS A 91 -8.86 15.71 2.60
N ASN A 92 -7.71 15.27 3.10
CA ASN A 92 -7.58 14.62 4.40
C ASN A 92 -6.18 14.86 4.99
N LYS A 93 -6.03 14.58 6.29
CA LYS A 93 -4.77 14.57 7.04
C LYS A 93 -4.41 13.13 7.42
N PRO A 94 -3.68 12.40 6.57
CA PRO A 94 -3.38 10.99 6.81
C PRO A 94 -2.51 10.82 8.06
N GLY A 95 -2.79 9.76 8.83
CA GLY A 95 -2.03 9.40 10.03
C GLY A 95 -0.64 8.82 9.73
N ASP A 96 -0.49 8.21 8.55
CA ASP A 96 0.75 7.67 7.99
C ASP A 96 1.11 8.40 6.69
N ILE A 97 2.23 8.03 6.06
CA ILE A 97 2.61 8.59 4.74
C ILE A 97 1.68 8.00 3.67
N SER A 98 0.85 8.84 3.07
CA SER A 98 0.11 8.54 1.84
C SER A 98 0.91 8.98 0.62
N HIS A 99 0.74 8.28 -0.50
CA HIS A 99 1.56 8.45 -1.69
C HIS A 99 0.80 9.23 -2.77
N ILE A 100 1.32 10.39 -3.16
CA ILE A 100 0.76 11.23 -4.23
C ILE A 100 1.33 10.77 -5.56
N VAL A 101 2.66 10.67 -5.66
CA VAL A 101 3.37 10.14 -6.83
C VAL A 101 4.52 9.24 -6.38
N ASP A 102 4.65 8.07 -6.99
CA ASP A 102 5.78 7.16 -6.83
C ASP A 102 6.44 6.83 -8.15
N PHE A 103 7.77 6.72 -8.12
CA PHE A 103 8.55 6.10 -9.18
C PHE A 103 8.90 4.67 -8.76
N TYR A 104 8.44 3.70 -9.54
CA TYR A 104 8.53 2.29 -9.20
C TYR A 104 9.28 1.48 -10.26
N ASP A 105 10.35 0.79 -9.84
CA ASP A 105 11.24 0.01 -10.70
C ASP A 105 11.03 -1.51 -10.57
N GLY A 106 9.91 -1.94 -9.97
CA GLY A 106 9.67 -3.36 -9.65
C GLY A 106 10.14 -3.78 -8.26
N LYS A 107 10.83 -2.91 -7.50
CA LYS A 107 11.31 -3.20 -6.15
C LYS A 107 10.72 -2.25 -5.14
N LEU A 108 10.46 -2.75 -3.93
CA LEU A 108 9.99 -1.95 -2.80
C LEU A 108 11.16 -1.60 -1.85
N PRO A 109 11.17 -0.39 -1.25
CA PRO A 109 10.25 0.73 -1.49
C PRO A 109 10.42 1.34 -2.89
N GLY A 110 9.51 2.23 -3.31
CA GLY A 110 9.68 3.00 -4.55
C GLY A 110 10.98 3.81 -4.56
N VAL A 111 11.49 4.14 -5.76
CA VAL A 111 12.73 4.89 -5.96
C VAL A 111 12.60 6.31 -5.41
N VAL A 112 11.53 6.99 -5.80
CA VAL A 112 11.14 8.32 -5.31
C VAL A 112 9.68 8.26 -4.90
N THR A 113 9.37 8.85 -3.76
CA THR A 113 7.99 9.06 -3.31
C THR A 113 7.78 10.52 -2.98
N VAL A 114 6.79 11.13 -3.63
CA VAL A 114 6.17 12.38 -3.21
C VAL A 114 4.92 12.00 -2.43
N GLY A 115 4.93 12.25 -1.13
CA GLY A 115 3.88 11.82 -0.22
C GLY A 115 3.38 12.93 0.69
N GLN A 116 2.34 12.61 1.45
CA GLN A 116 1.75 13.47 2.46
C GLN A 116 1.70 12.74 3.79
N TRP A 117 2.06 13.43 4.86
CA TRP A 117 1.79 13.00 6.24
C TRP A 117 1.17 14.17 6.99
N ARG A 118 -0.04 14.00 7.54
CA ARG A 118 -0.83 15.13 8.07
C ARG A 118 -0.94 16.25 7.03
N SER A 119 -0.47 17.46 7.34
CA SER A 119 -0.40 18.60 6.41
C SER A 119 1.01 18.82 5.81
N HIS A 120 1.92 17.87 6.02
CA HIS A 120 3.31 17.98 5.60
C HIS A 120 3.51 17.28 4.25
N LEU A 121 4.28 17.94 3.36
CA LEU A 121 4.85 17.28 2.20
C LEU A 121 6.02 16.42 2.66
N ILE A 122 6.10 15.19 2.16
CA ILE A 122 7.17 14.24 2.43
C ILE A 122 7.82 13.84 1.10
N LEU A 123 9.14 13.89 1.05
CA LEU A 123 9.96 13.40 -0.06
C LEU A 123 10.79 12.24 0.45
N LEU A 124 10.63 11.07 -0.18
CA LEU A 124 11.46 9.90 0.06
C LEU A 124 12.31 9.62 -1.18
N SER A 125 13.58 9.32 -0.97
CA SER A 125 14.48 8.79 -1.99
C SER A 125 15.06 7.48 -1.46
N ARG A 126 14.91 6.40 -2.22
CA ARG A 126 15.45 5.10 -1.84
C ARG A 126 16.97 5.17 -1.78
N THR A 127 17.55 4.54 -0.77
CA THR A 127 19.00 4.42 -0.64
C THR A 127 19.47 3.10 -1.24
N GLY A 128 20.64 3.08 -1.88
CA GLY A 128 21.34 1.86 -2.26
C GLY A 128 22.18 1.27 -1.12
N ASP A 129 22.31 1.98 0.01
CA ASP A 129 23.08 1.56 1.18
C ASP A 129 22.45 0.36 1.92
N PRO A 130 23.08 -0.83 1.90
CA PRO A 130 22.56 -2.03 2.57
C PRO A 130 22.43 -1.88 4.09
N ALA A 131 23.24 -1.02 4.73
CA ALA A 131 23.19 -0.82 6.18
C ALA A 131 21.91 -0.10 6.59
N GLN A 132 21.43 0.85 5.80
CA GLN A 132 20.17 1.55 6.04
C GLN A 132 18.94 0.65 5.87
N PHE A 133 18.97 -0.27 4.90
CA PHE A 133 17.96 -1.33 4.78
C PHE A 133 17.87 -2.18 6.06
N LYS A 134 19.02 -2.60 6.60
CA LYS A 134 19.08 -3.40 7.84
C LYS A 134 18.55 -2.65 9.07
N ARG A 135 18.67 -1.31 9.08
CA ARG A 135 18.14 -0.44 10.15
C ARG A 135 16.65 -0.11 9.99
N GLY A 136 15.98 -0.64 8.97
CA GLY A 136 14.55 -0.38 8.73
C GLY A 136 14.25 1.00 8.15
N ALA A 137 15.26 1.72 7.67
CA ALA A 137 15.13 3.03 7.02
C ALA A 137 15.68 2.96 5.58
N PRO A 138 15.02 2.24 4.66
CA PRO A 138 15.50 2.06 3.29
C PRO A 138 15.38 3.32 2.41
N TYR A 139 15.29 4.51 3.03
CA TYR A 139 15.08 5.78 2.37
C TYR A 139 15.76 6.93 3.12
N LYS A 140 16.21 7.91 2.35
CA LYS A 140 16.46 9.28 2.81
C LYS A 140 15.12 10.02 2.79
N GLN A 141 14.76 10.68 3.89
CA GLN A 141 13.50 11.42 4.02
C GLN A 141 13.75 12.91 4.26
N ARG A 142 13.00 13.76 3.56
CA ARG A 142 12.86 15.20 3.84
C ARG A 142 11.40 15.57 3.85
N GLY A 143 11.06 16.61 4.60
CA GLY A 143 9.69 17.10 4.68
C GLY A 143 9.60 18.61 4.80
N LEU A 144 8.48 19.14 4.32
CA LEU A 144 8.12 20.55 4.43
C LEU A 144 6.81 20.66 5.20
N SER A 145 6.85 21.36 6.33
CA SER A 145 5.70 21.44 7.22
C SER A 145 4.61 22.34 6.66
N ASN A 146 3.34 21.94 6.81
CA ASN A 146 2.17 22.74 6.39
C ASN A 146 2.16 23.12 4.90
N ALA A 147 2.83 22.33 4.05
CA ALA A 147 2.81 22.52 2.61
C ALA A 147 1.51 22.03 1.96
N LEU A 148 0.83 21.06 2.60
CA LEU A 148 -0.35 20.37 2.08
C LEU A 148 -1.52 20.57 3.04
N VAL A 149 -1.97 21.80 3.18
CA VAL A 149 -3.12 22.12 4.04
C VAL A 149 -4.39 21.58 3.43
N ASP A 150 -5.22 20.98 4.27
CA ASP A 150 -6.46 20.35 3.86
C ASP A 150 -7.41 21.36 3.17
N ASN A 151 -8.04 20.91 2.08
CA ASN A 151 -8.96 21.69 1.26
C ASN A 151 -8.39 22.99 0.66
N GLN A 152 -7.07 23.14 0.58
CA GLN A 152 -6.41 24.25 -0.10
C GLN A 152 -5.79 23.80 -1.42
N ASP A 153 -5.98 24.62 -2.45
CA ASP A 153 -5.32 24.43 -3.74
C ASP A 153 -3.84 24.82 -3.61
N VAL A 154 -2.94 23.92 -4.03
CA VAL A 154 -1.50 24.09 -3.93
C VAL A 154 -0.87 23.76 -5.28
N PHE A 155 -0.04 24.67 -5.77
CA PHE A 155 0.88 24.38 -6.85
C PHE A 155 2.26 24.10 -6.26
N LEU A 156 2.71 22.86 -6.41
CA LEU A 156 3.94 22.34 -5.85
C LEU A 156 4.95 22.12 -6.98
N THR A 157 6.14 22.72 -6.86
CA THR A 157 7.29 22.37 -7.71
C THR A 157 8.39 21.78 -6.87
N ILE A 158 8.90 20.62 -7.27
CA ILE A 158 10.04 19.94 -6.65
C ILE A 158 11.15 19.87 -7.70
N THR A 159 12.29 20.47 -7.41
CA THR A 159 13.48 20.33 -8.24
C THR A 159 14.52 19.49 -7.52
N SER A 160 15.31 18.71 -8.25
CA SER A 160 16.42 17.93 -7.71
C SER A 160 17.50 17.72 -8.75
N ASP A 161 18.76 17.77 -8.31
CA ASP A 161 19.94 17.34 -9.07
C ASP A 161 20.96 16.68 -8.11
N LYS A 162 22.22 16.56 -8.54
CA LYS A 162 23.33 16.08 -7.71
C LYS A 162 23.68 16.98 -6.52
N LYS A 163 23.35 18.27 -6.54
CA LYS A 163 23.65 19.24 -5.46
C LYS A 163 22.60 19.17 -4.36
N GLY A 164 21.35 18.87 -4.70
CA GLY A 164 20.29 18.67 -3.72
C GLY A 164 18.90 18.85 -4.34
N SER A 165 17.91 19.05 -3.48
CA SER A 165 16.52 19.30 -3.89
C SER A 165 16.02 20.64 -3.36
N ALA A 166 15.05 21.24 -4.04
CA ALA A 166 14.30 22.37 -3.53
C ALA A 166 12.80 22.18 -3.76
N VAL A 167 12.00 22.79 -2.89
CA VAL A 167 10.54 22.77 -2.94
C VAL A 167 10.05 24.21 -3.04
N TYR A 168 9.14 24.43 -3.99
CA TYR A 168 8.47 25.69 -4.26
C TYR A 168 6.98 25.50 -4.08
N ILE A 169 6.33 26.51 -3.51
CA ILE A 169 4.88 26.57 -3.34
C ILE A 169 4.38 27.82 -4.07
N ASN A 170 3.45 27.65 -4.99
CA ASN A 170 2.82 28.71 -5.75
C ASN A 170 3.84 29.65 -6.42
N GLY A 171 4.87 29.07 -7.05
CA GLY A 171 5.92 29.79 -7.77
C GLY A 171 7.08 30.32 -6.92
N MET A 172 7.02 30.22 -5.58
CA MET A 172 8.06 30.75 -4.68
C MET A 172 8.80 29.64 -3.94
N GLN A 173 10.12 29.78 -3.79
CA GLN A 173 10.93 28.79 -3.08
C GLN A 173 10.57 28.76 -1.59
N ALA A 174 10.09 27.61 -1.12
CA ALA A 174 9.73 27.41 0.28
C ALA A 174 10.91 26.84 1.09
N LYS A 175 11.66 25.89 0.53
CA LYS A 175 12.80 25.26 1.22
C LYS A 175 13.76 24.58 0.25
N ALA A 176 15.06 24.63 0.58
CA ALA A 176 16.10 23.85 -0.07
C ALA A 176 16.64 22.76 0.87
N TYR A 177 17.12 21.67 0.27
CA TYR A 177 17.70 20.50 0.93
C TYR A 177 19.03 20.14 0.26
N PRO A 178 20.13 20.85 0.60
CA PRO A 178 21.46 20.51 0.08
C PRO A 178 21.84 19.07 0.41
N GLY A 179 22.48 18.37 -0.53
CA GLY A 179 22.92 16.98 -0.38
C GLY A 179 21.81 15.93 -0.36
N PHE A 180 20.55 16.33 -0.62
CA PHE A 180 19.42 15.41 -0.78
C PHE A 180 19.01 15.37 -2.24
N SER A 181 19.47 14.38 -2.99
CA SER A 181 19.10 14.14 -4.39
C SER A 181 18.06 13.04 -4.48
N LEU A 182 17.01 13.24 -5.29
CA LEU A 182 15.94 12.26 -5.47
C LEU A 182 16.39 11.04 -6.27
N LEU A 183 17.17 11.25 -7.35
CA LEU A 183 17.50 10.22 -8.33
C LEU A 183 19.00 9.85 -8.43
N SER A 184 19.86 10.37 -7.56
CA SER A 184 21.33 10.23 -7.72
C SER A 184 21.82 8.79 -7.92
N GLU A 185 21.17 7.81 -7.28
CA GLU A 185 21.57 6.39 -7.32
C GLU A 185 20.81 5.57 -8.38
N TYR A 186 19.81 6.17 -9.06
CA TYR A 186 18.85 5.48 -9.93
C TYR A 186 18.52 6.23 -11.22
N LYS A 187 19.34 7.20 -11.64
CA LYS A 187 19.10 8.09 -12.80
C LYS A 187 18.86 7.37 -14.14
N ASP A 188 19.45 6.19 -14.31
CA ASP A 188 19.36 5.39 -15.55
C ASP A 188 18.33 4.25 -15.46
N GLN A 189 17.59 4.16 -14.34
CA GLN A 189 16.60 3.10 -14.17
C GLN A 189 15.27 3.48 -14.83
N PRO A 190 14.67 2.58 -15.63
CA PRO A 190 13.31 2.79 -16.10
C PRO A 190 12.33 2.60 -14.94
N PHE A 191 11.33 3.48 -14.84
CA PHE A 191 10.35 3.40 -13.77
C PHE A 191 8.92 3.61 -14.28
N LEU A 192 7.99 2.94 -13.59
CA LEU A 192 6.56 3.18 -13.69
C LEU A 192 6.21 4.39 -12.81
N ILE A 193 5.44 5.34 -13.33
CA ILE A 193 4.81 6.35 -12.49
C ILE A 193 3.56 5.71 -11.88
N VAL A 194 3.42 5.78 -10.57
CA VAL A 194 2.17 5.43 -9.86
C VAL A 194 1.66 6.69 -9.17
N VAL A 195 0.37 6.97 -9.26
CA VAL A 195 -0.24 8.21 -8.76
C VAL A 195 -1.44 7.90 -7.88
N GLY A 196 -1.53 8.60 -6.75
CA GLY A 196 -2.62 8.55 -5.79
C GLY A 196 -2.62 7.36 -4.83
N ASN A 197 -1.66 6.45 -4.98
CA ASN A 197 -1.45 5.32 -4.08
C ASN A 197 -0.03 4.79 -4.17
N SER A 198 0.38 4.03 -3.15
CA SER A 198 1.62 3.28 -3.23
C SER A 198 1.51 2.17 -4.29
N PRO A 199 2.64 1.65 -4.82
CA PRO A 199 2.61 0.47 -5.69
C PRO A 199 1.91 -0.74 -5.06
N THR A 200 1.87 -0.80 -3.72
CA THR A 200 1.21 -1.87 -2.95
C THR A 200 -0.30 -1.68 -2.79
N GLY A 201 -0.83 -0.51 -3.13
CA GLY A 201 -2.24 -0.15 -2.97
C GLY A 201 -2.67 0.18 -1.53
N GLN A 202 -1.74 0.15 -0.58
CA GLN A 202 -2.01 0.35 0.85
C GLN A 202 -1.74 1.78 1.34
N GLY A 203 -0.94 2.55 0.61
CA GLY A 203 -0.54 3.91 0.94
C GLY A 203 -1.35 4.97 0.18
N PHE A 204 -2.67 4.83 0.14
CA PHE A 204 -3.53 5.69 -0.69
C PHE A 204 -3.53 7.14 -0.23
N TRP A 205 -3.59 8.05 -1.20
CA TRP A 205 -3.76 9.48 -0.98
C TRP A 205 -5.21 9.89 -1.25
N GLU A 206 -5.70 10.86 -0.49
CA GLU A 206 -7.05 11.40 -0.60
C GLU A 206 -6.98 12.88 -0.96
N GLY A 207 -7.41 13.21 -2.17
CA GLY A 207 -7.28 14.54 -2.72
C GLY A 207 -7.64 14.64 -4.21
N GLU A 208 -7.48 15.83 -4.76
CA GLU A 208 -7.71 16.14 -6.17
C GLU A 208 -6.38 16.51 -6.83
N LEU A 209 -6.09 15.93 -8.00
CA LEU A 209 -4.92 16.26 -8.82
C LEU A 209 -5.43 16.89 -10.13
N MET A 210 -4.99 18.11 -10.41
CA MET A 210 -5.44 18.94 -11.53
C MET A 210 -4.34 19.20 -12.55
N GLY A 211 -3.11 18.78 -12.27
CA GLY A 211 -1.97 18.96 -13.15
C GLY A 211 -0.76 18.17 -12.67
N LEU A 212 -0.05 17.53 -13.60
CA LEU A 212 1.22 16.86 -13.35
C LEU A 212 2.15 17.10 -14.53
N ALA A 213 3.32 17.66 -14.30
CA ALA A 213 4.39 17.73 -15.29
C ALA A 213 5.72 17.27 -14.71
N MET A 214 6.57 16.73 -15.57
CA MET A 214 7.94 16.35 -15.22
C MET A 214 8.92 16.80 -16.29
N TYR A 215 10.10 17.20 -15.85
CA TYR A 215 11.19 17.70 -16.68
C TYR A 215 12.48 16.94 -16.36
N ASN A 216 13.32 16.70 -17.35
CA ASN A 216 14.64 16.07 -17.19
C ASN A 216 15.75 17.06 -16.79
N GLN A 217 15.37 18.24 -16.31
CA GLN A 217 16.27 19.31 -15.90
C GLN A 217 15.78 19.98 -14.61
N VAL A 218 16.67 20.74 -13.96
CA VAL A 218 16.30 21.64 -12.87
C VAL A 218 15.75 22.93 -13.47
N LEU A 219 14.48 23.23 -13.23
CA LEU A 219 13.88 24.51 -13.59
C LEU A 219 14.46 25.64 -12.74
N THR A 220 14.68 26.80 -13.36
CA THR A 220 15.11 28.00 -12.63
C THR A 220 13.94 28.63 -11.87
N PRO A 221 14.19 29.44 -10.82
CA PRO A 221 13.12 30.14 -10.11
C PRO A 221 12.22 30.98 -11.02
N GLU A 222 12.77 31.59 -12.06
CA GLU A 222 12.03 32.38 -13.05
C GLU A 222 11.11 31.48 -13.88
N GLN A 223 11.60 30.35 -14.38
CA GLN A 223 10.79 29.36 -15.10
C GLN A 223 9.66 28.80 -14.22
N ILE A 224 9.94 28.56 -12.94
CA ILE A 224 8.95 28.04 -11.98
C ILE A 224 7.84 29.08 -11.73
N ALA A 225 8.20 30.34 -11.58
CA ALA A 225 7.24 31.44 -11.40
C ALA A 225 6.38 31.64 -12.66
N GLU A 226 6.98 31.56 -13.85
CA GLU A 226 6.27 31.62 -15.13
C GLU A 226 5.32 30.43 -15.31
N ASN A 227 5.81 29.20 -15.13
CA ASN A 227 5.01 27.99 -15.23
C ASN A 227 3.81 28.02 -14.27
N TYR A 228 4.00 28.51 -13.05
CA TYR A 228 2.89 28.69 -12.11
C TYR A 228 1.77 29.56 -12.69
N GLN A 229 2.11 30.70 -13.30
CA GLN A 229 1.11 31.54 -13.96
C GLN A 229 0.43 30.83 -15.13
N LEU A 230 1.20 30.12 -15.96
CA LEU A 230 0.67 29.37 -17.10
C LEU A 230 -0.29 28.26 -16.66
N TRP A 231 0.01 27.55 -15.57
CA TRP A 231 -0.87 26.54 -14.98
C TRP A 231 -2.16 27.16 -14.42
N MET A 232 -2.08 28.32 -13.76
CA MET A 232 -3.27 29.00 -13.22
C MET A 232 -4.17 29.58 -14.32
N GLN A 233 -3.59 29.93 -15.47
CA GLN A 233 -4.31 30.38 -16.66
C GLN A 233 -4.73 29.23 -17.60
N GLU A 234 -4.40 27.99 -17.25
CA GLU A 234 -4.63 26.78 -18.07
C GLU A 234 -4.04 26.88 -19.50
N ASN A 235 -2.92 27.59 -19.64
CA ASN A 235 -2.25 27.80 -20.93
C ASN A 235 -1.30 26.65 -21.28
N ILE A 236 -1.90 25.50 -21.60
CA ILE A 236 -1.17 24.25 -21.89
C ILE A 236 -0.26 24.38 -23.12
N ALA A 237 -0.61 25.24 -24.08
CA ALA A 237 0.18 25.42 -25.30
C ALA A 237 1.58 25.97 -25.03
N LEU A 238 1.70 26.96 -24.12
CA LEU A 238 3.01 27.50 -23.73
C LEU A 238 3.80 26.52 -22.86
N LEU A 239 3.14 25.79 -21.95
CA LEU A 239 3.80 24.77 -21.13
C LEU A 239 4.48 23.66 -21.96
N LYS A 240 3.90 23.31 -23.12
CA LYS A 240 4.49 22.34 -24.06
C LYS A 240 5.82 22.79 -24.64
N GLY A 241 6.05 24.11 -24.77
CA GLY A 241 7.26 24.67 -25.34
C GLY A 241 8.46 24.66 -24.39
N ASN A 242 8.28 24.27 -23.13
CA ASN A 242 9.34 24.26 -22.14
C ASN A 242 10.41 23.22 -22.47
N SER A 243 11.68 23.63 -22.38
CA SER A 243 12.81 22.72 -22.59
C SER A 243 12.82 21.62 -21.54
N GLY A 244 13.23 20.42 -21.96
CA GLY A 244 13.37 19.25 -21.09
C GLY A 244 12.05 18.67 -20.58
N LEU A 245 10.90 19.07 -21.13
CA LEU A 245 9.59 18.52 -20.75
C LEU A 245 9.50 17.03 -21.14
N LEU A 246 9.37 16.17 -20.13
CA LEU A 246 9.18 14.73 -20.32
C LEU A 246 7.70 14.39 -20.43
N CYS A 247 6.88 14.90 -19.52
CA CYS A 247 5.44 14.66 -19.54
C CYS A 247 4.65 15.84 -19.02
N LEU A 248 3.44 16.01 -19.55
CA LEU A 248 2.48 17.04 -19.19
C LEU A 248 1.08 16.42 -19.20
N TYR A 249 0.43 16.37 -18.04
CA TYR A 249 -0.92 15.84 -17.86
C TYR A 249 -1.81 16.94 -17.29
N PRO A 250 -2.60 17.62 -18.13
CA PRO A 250 -3.54 18.65 -17.68
C PRO A 250 -4.87 18.05 -17.17
N PHE A 251 -5.13 16.76 -17.41
CA PHE A 251 -6.37 16.07 -17.03
C PHE A 251 -7.63 16.72 -17.61
N ASP A 252 -7.58 17.09 -18.89
CA ASP A 252 -8.64 17.81 -19.62
C ASP A 252 -9.60 16.88 -20.39
N GLU A 253 -9.40 15.56 -20.30
CA GLU A 253 -10.25 14.56 -20.96
C GLU A 253 -11.64 14.43 -20.33
N LYS A 254 -11.74 14.70 -19.02
CA LYS A 254 -12.98 14.73 -18.20
C LYS A 254 -13.74 13.41 -18.09
N LYS A 255 -13.35 12.36 -18.85
CA LYS A 255 -13.93 11.03 -18.82
C LYS A 255 -12.97 9.99 -19.42
N GLY A 256 -13.31 8.72 -19.21
CA GLY A 256 -12.56 7.59 -19.76
C GLY A 256 -11.40 7.14 -18.87
N SER A 257 -10.61 6.20 -19.38
CA SER A 257 -9.56 5.50 -18.64
C SER A 257 -8.14 5.91 -19.03
N ILE A 258 -7.98 6.87 -19.94
CA ILE A 258 -6.68 7.29 -20.46
C ILE A 258 -6.52 8.79 -20.21
N ILE A 259 -5.40 9.16 -19.59
CA ILE A 259 -4.94 10.54 -19.43
C ILE A 259 -3.76 10.70 -20.38
N ARG A 260 -3.91 11.52 -21.40
CA ARG A 260 -2.95 11.71 -22.47
C ARG A 260 -1.77 12.54 -21.98
N ASN A 261 -0.58 12.13 -22.39
CA ASN A 261 0.58 13.00 -22.29
C ASN A 261 0.50 14.06 -23.39
N HIS A 262 0.58 15.32 -22.99
CA HIS A 262 0.60 16.48 -23.88
C HIS A 262 2.01 16.86 -24.33
N ALA A 263 3.06 16.24 -23.75
CA ALA A 263 4.43 16.32 -24.23
C ALA A 263 4.69 15.36 -25.40
N ASP A 264 5.80 15.54 -26.10
CA ASP A 264 6.17 14.72 -27.27
C ASP A 264 6.52 13.25 -26.92
N SER A 265 6.75 12.94 -25.63
CA SER A 265 7.07 11.58 -25.18
C SER A 265 5.81 10.72 -24.93
N GLY A 266 5.77 9.53 -25.52
CA GLY A 266 4.52 8.77 -25.75
C GLY A 266 3.91 7.97 -24.58
N TYR A 267 4.10 8.35 -23.32
CA TYR A 267 3.54 7.59 -22.17
C TYR A 267 2.28 8.25 -21.62
N SER A 268 1.11 7.71 -21.90
CA SER A 268 -0.14 8.15 -21.25
C SER A 268 -0.23 7.58 -19.83
N LEU A 269 -1.06 8.16 -18.96
CA LEU A 269 -1.47 7.50 -17.71
C LEU A 269 -2.77 6.73 -17.93
N ILE A 270 -2.90 5.61 -17.21
CA ILE A 270 -4.03 4.70 -17.27
C ILE A 270 -4.75 4.72 -15.94
N ILE A 271 -6.05 4.96 -15.98
CA ILE A 271 -6.99 4.71 -14.89
C ILE A 271 -7.55 3.30 -15.13
N PRO A 272 -7.02 2.25 -14.48
CA PRO A 272 -7.57 0.91 -14.66
C PRO A 272 -9.01 0.85 -14.15
N GLU A 273 -9.88 0.09 -14.81
CA GLU A 273 -11.28 -0.07 -14.38
C GLU A 273 -11.40 -0.78 -13.03
N ILE A 274 -10.56 -1.80 -12.84
CA ILE A 274 -10.48 -2.59 -11.61
C ILE A 274 -9.24 -2.16 -10.85
N PHE A 275 -9.40 -1.81 -9.58
CA PHE A 275 -8.29 -1.52 -8.70
C PHE A 275 -7.43 -2.77 -8.52
N ARG A 276 -6.17 -2.68 -8.96
CA ARG A 276 -5.17 -3.71 -8.75
C ARG A 276 -3.89 -3.03 -8.28
N PRO A 277 -3.33 -3.44 -7.13
CA PRO A 277 -2.01 -2.96 -6.74
C PRO A 277 -0.99 -3.39 -7.80
N VAL A 278 -0.04 -2.51 -8.10
CA VAL A 278 1.05 -2.78 -9.03
C VAL A 278 1.94 -3.91 -8.48
N GLN A 279 2.16 -3.92 -7.17
CA GLN A 279 2.96 -4.91 -6.45
C GLN A 279 2.14 -5.55 -5.34
N ARG A 280 2.03 -6.88 -5.37
CA ARG A 280 1.42 -7.65 -4.27
C ARG A 280 2.44 -7.94 -3.19
N ILE A 281 1.99 -7.95 -1.94
CA ILE A 281 2.78 -8.38 -0.79
C ILE A 281 2.21 -9.71 -0.28
N PHE A 282 3.10 -10.67 -0.07
CA PHE A 282 2.79 -11.96 0.54
C PHE A 282 3.50 -12.03 1.88
N LEU A 283 2.79 -12.48 2.92
CA LEU A 283 3.33 -12.69 4.27
C LEU A 283 4.20 -11.53 4.73
N GLU A 284 3.61 -10.33 4.78
CA GLU A 284 4.33 -9.13 5.20
C GLU A 284 4.99 -9.36 6.57
N PRO A 285 6.30 -9.11 6.70
CA PRO A 285 6.98 -9.37 7.97
C PRO A 285 6.55 -8.40 9.07
N PRO A 286 6.44 -8.86 10.32
CA PRO A 286 5.92 -8.07 11.43
C PRO A 286 6.77 -6.83 11.77
N TRP A 287 8.07 -6.84 11.48
CA TRP A 287 8.93 -5.66 11.69
C TRP A 287 8.70 -4.54 10.67
N ARG A 288 7.96 -4.79 9.59
CA ARG A 288 7.49 -3.74 8.66
C ARG A 288 6.10 -3.20 9.05
N GLU A 289 5.38 -3.89 9.91
CA GLU A 289 4.10 -3.43 10.45
C GLU A 289 4.34 -2.30 11.46
N LYS A 290 4.17 -1.05 11.01
CA LYS A 290 4.52 0.14 11.81
C LYS A 290 3.42 0.58 12.78
N LYS A 291 2.32 -0.18 12.91
CA LYS A 291 1.08 0.29 13.56
C LYS A 291 0.85 -0.38 14.91
N TRP A 292 1.55 0.08 15.95
CA TRP A 292 1.18 -0.26 17.34
C TRP A 292 -0.02 0.60 17.78
N ASN A 293 -1.22 0.27 17.29
CA ASN A 293 -2.45 1.00 17.62
C ASN A 293 -3.58 0.04 18.04
N LEU A 294 -4.72 0.60 18.46
CA LEU A 294 -5.90 -0.18 18.87
C LEU A 294 -6.41 -1.13 17.78
N SER A 295 -6.21 -0.80 16.49
CA SER A 295 -6.57 -1.70 15.38
C SER A 295 -5.69 -2.94 15.39
N TYR A 296 -4.39 -2.78 15.53
CA TYR A 296 -3.46 -3.91 15.61
C TYR A 296 -3.78 -4.84 16.79
N LEU A 297 -4.06 -4.28 17.98
CA LEU A 297 -4.48 -5.10 19.13
C LEU A 297 -5.78 -5.87 18.86
N ARG A 298 -6.74 -5.25 18.17
CA ARG A 298 -7.98 -5.92 17.75
C ARG A 298 -7.68 -7.08 16.80
N ASP A 299 -6.83 -6.86 15.81
CA ASP A 299 -6.45 -7.89 14.83
C ASP A 299 -5.75 -9.06 15.53
N VAL A 300 -4.82 -8.78 16.45
CA VAL A 300 -4.16 -9.78 17.30
C VAL A 300 -5.18 -10.59 18.11
N ILE A 301 -6.16 -9.95 18.75
CA ILE A 301 -7.20 -10.66 19.54
C ILE A 301 -8.08 -11.54 18.63
N ILE A 302 -8.47 -11.04 17.46
CA ILE A 302 -9.29 -11.81 16.51
C ILE A 302 -8.53 -13.05 16.04
N ASN A 303 -7.27 -12.89 15.62
CA ASN A 303 -6.44 -14.01 15.17
C ASN A 303 -6.14 -14.99 16.32
N LEU A 304 -5.94 -14.47 17.54
CA LEU A 304 -5.72 -15.29 18.73
C LEU A 304 -6.95 -16.15 19.10
N THR A 305 -8.16 -15.58 18.96
CA THR A 305 -9.39 -16.26 19.39
C THR A 305 -10.02 -17.12 18.29
N GLY A 306 -9.84 -16.76 17.03
CA GLY A 306 -10.50 -17.42 15.88
C GLY A 306 -10.08 -18.88 15.66
N PHE A 307 -8.81 -19.22 15.90
CA PHE A 307 -8.27 -20.56 15.65
C PHE A 307 -8.24 -21.49 16.88
N ILE A 308 -8.54 -20.98 18.08
CA ILE A 308 -8.66 -21.84 19.29
C ILE A 308 -9.77 -22.90 19.11
N PRO A 309 -11.00 -22.56 18.66
CA PRO A 309 -12.04 -23.55 18.40
C PRO A 309 -11.63 -24.59 17.36
N PHE A 310 -10.86 -24.19 16.33
CA PHE A 310 -10.35 -25.09 15.30
C PHE A 310 -9.47 -26.18 15.92
N GLY A 311 -8.48 -25.79 16.74
CA GLY A 311 -7.61 -26.74 17.43
C GLY A 311 -8.38 -27.67 18.38
N PHE A 312 -9.30 -27.10 19.17
CA PHE A 312 -10.06 -27.82 20.19
C PHE A 312 -11.02 -28.87 19.59
N PHE A 313 -11.94 -28.43 18.72
CA PHE A 313 -13.04 -29.28 18.26
C PHE A 313 -12.58 -30.33 17.25
N ILE A 314 -11.58 -30.03 16.43
CA ILE A 314 -11.08 -30.99 15.43
C ILE A 314 -10.33 -32.14 16.10
N VAL A 315 -9.49 -31.89 17.11
CA VAL A 315 -8.88 -32.97 17.89
C VAL A 315 -9.95 -33.79 18.61
N ALA A 316 -10.92 -33.14 19.26
CA ALA A 316 -12.03 -33.84 19.93
C ALA A 316 -12.76 -34.77 18.95
N PHE A 317 -13.06 -34.30 17.74
CA PHE A 317 -13.70 -35.09 16.69
C PHE A 317 -12.85 -36.29 16.24
N LEU A 318 -11.54 -36.09 15.97
CA LEU A 318 -10.65 -37.14 15.49
C LEU A 318 -10.44 -38.26 16.52
N VAL A 319 -10.24 -37.89 17.79
CA VAL A 319 -10.10 -38.83 18.90
C VAL A 319 -11.40 -39.59 19.14
N LYS A 320 -12.56 -38.90 19.13
CA LYS A 320 -13.88 -39.53 19.33
C LYS A 320 -14.22 -40.54 18.24
N LYS A 321 -13.87 -40.25 16.98
CA LYS A 321 -14.01 -41.20 15.86
C LYS A 321 -13.02 -42.37 15.93
N ARG A 322 -12.15 -42.44 16.95
CA ARG A 322 -11.08 -43.43 17.13
C ARG A 322 -10.18 -43.57 15.90
N ARG A 323 -10.06 -42.51 15.10
CA ARG A 323 -9.24 -42.53 13.87
C ARG A 323 -7.75 -42.48 14.18
N PHE A 324 -7.37 -41.81 15.26
CA PHE A 324 -5.98 -41.59 15.65
C PHE A 324 -5.85 -41.61 17.18
N GLY A 325 -4.65 -41.93 17.68
CA GLY A 325 -4.29 -41.68 19.08
C GLY A 325 -4.21 -40.17 19.37
N LEU A 326 -4.35 -39.78 20.64
CA LEU A 326 -4.41 -38.37 21.06
C LEU A 326 -3.23 -37.55 20.54
N ASN A 327 -2.00 -38.02 20.73
CA ASN A 327 -0.79 -37.30 20.30
C ASN A 327 -0.72 -37.12 18.78
N THR A 328 -1.09 -38.15 18.03
CA THR A 328 -1.16 -38.10 16.56
C THR A 328 -2.24 -37.12 16.09
N ALA A 329 -3.42 -37.13 16.72
CA ALA A 329 -4.49 -36.19 16.42
C ALA A 329 -4.07 -34.74 16.69
N CYS A 330 -3.41 -34.49 17.83
CA CYS A 330 -2.87 -33.17 18.19
C CYS A 330 -1.87 -32.67 17.13
N PHE A 331 -0.90 -33.51 16.74
CA PHE A 331 0.10 -33.16 15.73
C PHE A 331 -0.54 -32.85 14.37
N ILE A 332 -1.44 -33.71 13.88
CA ILE A 332 -2.17 -33.51 12.62
C ILE A 332 -2.92 -32.18 12.62
N VAL A 333 -3.58 -31.83 13.72
CA VAL A 333 -4.40 -30.61 13.80
C VAL A 333 -3.55 -29.34 13.83
N ILE A 334 -2.40 -29.34 14.52
CA ILE A 334 -1.47 -28.20 14.50
C ILE A 334 -0.96 -27.96 13.07
N ILE A 335 -0.49 -29.00 12.39
CA ILE A 335 -0.02 -28.90 11.00
C ILE A 335 -1.15 -28.46 10.07
N SER A 336 -2.34 -29.03 10.23
CA SER A 336 -3.52 -28.65 9.42
C SER A 336 -3.92 -27.19 9.66
N GLY A 337 -3.86 -26.70 10.90
CA GLY A 337 -4.14 -25.31 11.24
C GLY A 337 -3.14 -24.35 10.61
N PHE A 338 -1.84 -24.68 10.66
CA PHE A 338 -0.79 -23.93 9.96
C PHE A 338 -1.04 -23.87 8.45
N VAL A 339 -1.25 -25.03 7.79
CA VAL A 339 -1.49 -25.10 6.34
C VAL A 339 -2.76 -24.35 5.95
N PHE A 340 -3.82 -24.46 6.75
CA PHE A 340 -5.07 -23.77 6.50
C PHE A 340 -4.91 -22.24 6.63
N SER A 341 -4.25 -21.76 7.69
CA SER A 341 -3.93 -20.34 7.84
C SER A 341 -3.04 -19.83 6.71
N LEU A 342 -2.00 -20.59 6.32
CA LEU A 342 -1.13 -20.22 5.21
C LEU A 342 -1.91 -20.11 3.90
N SER A 343 -2.86 -21.03 3.66
CA SER A 343 -3.69 -21.00 2.46
C SER A 343 -4.60 -19.76 2.41
N ILE A 344 -5.14 -19.35 3.57
CA ILE A 344 -5.92 -18.11 3.70
C ILE A 344 -5.04 -16.91 3.37
N GLU A 345 -3.87 -16.80 3.99
CA GLU A 345 -2.92 -15.70 3.78
C GLU A 345 -2.49 -15.55 2.32
N LEU A 346 -2.09 -16.66 1.68
CA LEU A 346 -1.69 -16.66 0.28
C LEU A 346 -2.84 -16.25 -0.65
N THR A 347 -4.08 -16.59 -0.30
CA THR A 347 -5.26 -16.21 -1.07
C THR A 347 -5.61 -14.73 -0.85
N GLN A 348 -5.51 -14.24 0.38
CA GLN A 348 -5.77 -12.83 0.72
C GLN A 348 -4.80 -11.86 0.03
N ALA A 349 -3.58 -12.29 -0.30
CA ALA A 349 -2.65 -11.49 -1.10
C ALA A 349 -3.19 -11.09 -2.50
N TYR A 350 -4.24 -11.77 -2.99
CA TYR A 350 -4.94 -11.44 -4.22
C TYR A 350 -6.17 -10.55 -4.01
N LEU A 351 -6.60 -10.33 -2.76
CA LEU A 351 -7.73 -9.46 -2.42
C LEU A 351 -7.23 -8.04 -2.14
N PRO A 352 -7.57 -7.03 -2.95
CA PRO A 352 -6.98 -5.69 -2.79
C PRO A 352 -7.41 -4.95 -1.51
N ALA A 353 -8.41 -5.46 -0.79
CA ALA A 353 -8.85 -4.93 0.51
C ALA A 353 -8.17 -5.61 1.71
N ARG A 354 -7.31 -6.61 1.48
CA ARG A 354 -6.63 -7.39 2.52
C ARG A 354 -5.12 -7.33 2.33
N CYS A 355 -4.43 -7.51 3.44
CA CYS A 355 -2.98 -7.59 3.51
C CYS A 355 -2.65 -9.00 3.96
N SER A 356 -1.76 -9.70 3.26
CA SER A 356 -1.23 -10.96 3.77
C SER A 356 -0.11 -10.67 4.77
N GLN A 357 -0.19 -11.25 5.97
CA GLN A 357 0.67 -10.93 7.10
C GLN A 357 1.27 -12.20 7.71
N LEU A 358 2.58 -12.15 7.99
CA LEU A 358 3.26 -13.26 8.66
C LEU A 358 2.84 -13.36 10.14
N SER A 359 2.52 -12.23 10.76
CA SER A 359 2.01 -12.16 12.14
C SER A 359 0.72 -12.97 12.30
N ASP A 360 -0.21 -12.85 11.35
CA ASP A 360 -1.48 -13.58 11.33
C ASP A 360 -1.28 -15.09 11.22
N LEU A 361 -0.39 -15.55 10.33
CA LEU A 361 -0.01 -16.96 10.24
C LEU A 361 0.53 -17.52 11.56
N ILE A 362 1.43 -16.77 12.22
CA ILE A 362 2.02 -17.16 13.50
C ILE A 362 0.94 -17.24 14.59
N LEU A 363 0.11 -16.20 14.70
CA LEU A 363 -0.94 -16.11 15.71
C LEU A 363 -1.99 -17.20 15.53
N ASN A 364 -2.46 -17.45 14.31
CA ASN A 364 -3.43 -18.51 14.03
C ASN A 364 -2.88 -19.91 14.33
N THR A 365 -1.59 -20.14 14.03
CA THR A 365 -0.91 -21.40 14.37
C THR A 365 -0.78 -21.58 15.88
N PHE A 366 -0.37 -20.53 16.60
CA PHE A 366 -0.27 -20.54 18.06
C PHE A 366 -1.63 -20.76 18.73
N SER A 367 -2.68 -20.13 18.21
CA SER A 367 -4.07 -20.28 18.67
C SER A 367 -4.58 -21.70 18.48
N THR A 368 -4.26 -22.31 17.34
CA THR A 368 -4.55 -23.73 17.10
C THR A 368 -3.89 -24.59 18.17
N ALA A 369 -2.61 -24.35 18.48
CA ALA A 369 -1.90 -25.08 19.51
C ALA A 369 -2.51 -24.90 20.92
N ILE A 370 -2.98 -23.70 21.27
CA ILE A 370 -3.73 -23.46 22.51
C ILE A 370 -4.99 -24.32 22.56
N GLY A 371 -5.79 -24.33 21.48
CA GLY A 371 -6.99 -25.17 21.38
C GLY A 371 -6.68 -26.66 21.58
N VAL A 372 -5.58 -27.12 20.98
CA VAL A 372 -5.06 -28.50 21.13
C VAL A 372 -4.63 -28.80 22.57
N ILE A 373 -3.92 -27.89 23.24
CA ILE A 373 -3.49 -28.06 24.63
C ILE A 373 -4.71 -28.16 25.57
N LEU A 374 -5.73 -27.32 25.32
CA LEU A 374 -6.97 -27.34 26.11
C LEU A 374 -7.63 -28.72 26.01
N VAL A 375 -7.94 -29.20 24.80
CA VAL A 375 -8.58 -30.51 24.60
C VAL A 375 -7.71 -31.67 25.04
N HIS A 376 -6.39 -31.59 24.86
CA HIS A 376 -5.48 -32.62 25.36
C HIS A 376 -5.60 -32.77 26.87
N LYS A 377 -5.57 -31.67 27.63
CA LYS A 377 -5.78 -31.70 29.09
C LYS A 377 -7.15 -32.29 29.45
N PHE A 378 -8.20 -31.98 28.69
CA PHE A 378 -9.53 -32.54 28.92
C PHE A 378 -9.63 -34.05 28.66
N VAL A 379 -8.90 -34.57 27.67
CA VAL A 379 -8.94 -35.99 27.29
C VAL A 379 -7.98 -36.84 28.13
N SER A 380 -6.87 -36.26 28.59
CA SER A 380 -5.87 -36.94 29.43
C SER A 380 -6.19 -36.93 30.93
N SER A 381 -7.20 -36.15 31.36
CA SER A 381 -7.74 -36.15 32.74
C SER A 381 -8.91 -37.10 32.86
#